data_AF-A0A3L8PZ31-F1
#
_entry.id   AF-A0A3L8PZ31-F1
#
_cell.length_a   1.000
_cell.length_b   1.000
_cell.length_c   1.000
_cell.angle_alpha   90.00
_cell.angle_beta   90.00
_cell.angle_gamma   90.00
#
_symmetry.space_group_name_H-M   'P 1'
#
loop_
_entity.id
_entity.type
_entity.pdbx_description
1 polymer ?
#
loop_
_entity_poly.entity_id
_entity_poly.type
_entity_poly.pdbx_seq_one_letter_code
_entity_poly.pdbx_strand_id
1 'polypeptide(L)' 'MPVEDFIIYFYCLVDDFYQNEITVPLWTRGRSPKLTDPEVITMEIVGEWTGHHIDKGVWEYFKGY' A
#
# COMPACT_ATOMS: atom_id res chain seq x y z
N MET A 1 -0.85 14.93 12.35
CA MET A 1 0.13 14.46 11.37
C MET A 1 -0.46 14.73 10.00
N PRO A 2 0.24 15.43 9.10
CA PRO A 2 -0.12 15.52 7.68
C PRO A 2 -0.42 14.15 7.10
N VAL A 3 -1.33 14.09 6.13
CA VAL A 3 -1.72 12.80 5.53
C VAL A 3 -0.55 12.19 4.78
N GLU A 4 0.31 13.00 4.14
CA GLU A 4 1.53 12.49 3.50
C GLU A 4 2.47 11.83 4.53
N ASP A 5 2.70 12.47 5.68
CA ASP A 5 3.54 11.91 6.74
C ASP A 5 2.97 10.59 7.29
N PHE A 6 1.65 10.48 7.36
CA PHE A 6 0.97 9.25 7.76
C PHE A 6 1.16 8.13 6.73
N ILE A 7 1.01 8.44 5.44
CA ILE A 7 1.25 7.50 4.34
C ILE A 7 2.70 7.03 4.35
N ILE A 8 3.65 7.97 4.46
CA ILE A 8 5.09 7.68 4.49
C ILE A 8 5.44 6.77 5.67
N TYR A 9 4.92 7.09 6.87
CA TYR A 9 5.15 6.28 8.06
C TYR A 9 4.68 4.83 7.87
N PHE A 10 3.47 4.64 7.34
CA PHE A 10 2.94 3.30 7.09
C PHE A 10 3.68 2.59 5.96
N TYR A 11 4.09 3.30 4.91
CA TYR A 11 4.91 2.72 3.85
C TYR A 11 6.22 2.17 4.39
N CYS A 12 6.96 2.95 5.20
CA CYS A 12 8.21 2.48 5.80
C CYS A 12 7.97 1.25 6.69
N LEU A 13 6.92 1.25 7.51
CA LEU A 13 6.58 0.12 8.37
C LEU A 13 6.24 -1.14 7.57
N VAL A 14 5.46 -1.00 6.50
CA VAL A 14 5.07 -2.10 5.61
C VAL A 14 6.27 -2.62 4.83
N ASP A 15 7.10 -1.74 4.28
CA ASP A 15 8.29 -2.14 3.53
C ASP A 15 9.29 -2.87 4.44
N ASP A 16 9.60 -2.32 5.62
CA ASP A 16 10.46 -2.98 6.60
C ASP A 16 9.93 -4.37 6.97
N PHE A 17 8.62 -4.49 7.23
CA PHE A 17 8.01 -5.79 7.51
C PHE A 17 8.11 -6.74 6.31
N TYR A 18 7.79 -6.25 5.11
CA TYR A 18 7.82 -7.05 3.89
C TYR A 18 9.23 -7.60 3.62
N GLN A 19 10.26 -6.76 3.69
CA GLN A 19 11.64 -7.18 3.46
C GLN A 19 12.13 -8.22 4.48
N ASN A 20 11.66 -8.14 5.73
CA ASN A 20 12.10 -9.05 6.80
C ASN A 20 11.35 -10.38 6.79
N GLU A 21 10.04 -10.36 6.51
CA GLU A 21 9.18 -11.53 6.70
C GLU A 21 8.82 -12.24 5.37
N ILE A 22 8.80 -11.52 4.26
CA ILE A 22 8.36 -12.04 2.96
C ILE A 22 9.57 -12.47 2.14
N THR A 23 9.86 -13.77 2.16
CA THR A 23 10.99 -14.38 1.44
C THR A 23 10.67 -14.76 0.00
N VAL A 24 9.39 -14.83 -0.36
CA VAL A 24 8.90 -15.11 -1.70
C VAL A 24 7.88 -14.03 -2.06
N PRO A 25 7.99 -13.37 -3.22
CA PRO A 25 7.04 -12.34 -3.63
C PRO A 25 5.60 -12.84 -3.56
N LEU A 26 4.69 -12.02 -3.01
CA LEU A 26 3.27 -12.38 -2.90
C LEU A 26 2.67 -12.58 -4.31
N TRP A 27 3.11 -11.76 -5.26
CA TRP A 27 2.74 -11.89 -6.65
C TRP A 27 3.68 -12.83 -7.41
N THR A 28 3.19 -14.01 -7.78
CA THR A 28 4.01 -15.05 -8.43
C THR A 28 3.70 -15.29 -9.91
N ARG A 29 2.61 -14.73 -10.45
CA ARG A 29 2.13 -14.98 -11.83
C ARG A 29 1.46 -13.78 -12.48
N GLY A 30 1.44 -13.74 -13.81
CA GLY A 30 0.77 -12.68 -14.59
C GLY A 30 1.70 -11.52 -14.93
N ARG A 31 1.13 -10.40 -15.39
CA ARG A 31 1.90 -9.19 -15.69
C ARG A 31 2.26 -8.50 -14.38
N SER A 32 3.52 -8.11 -14.25
CA SER A 32 3.98 -7.36 -13.08
C SER A 32 3.15 -6.07 -12.93
N PRO A 33 2.61 -5.79 -11.72
CA PRO A 33 1.90 -4.55 -11.44
C PRO A 33 2.81 -3.33 -11.59
N LYS A 34 2.21 -2.14 -11.75
CA LYS A 34 2.96 -0.88 -11.76
C LYS A 34 3.46 -0.48 -10.38
N LEU A 35 2.81 -0.99 -9.34
CA LEU A 35 3.12 -0.77 -7.94
C LEU A 35 3.72 -2.04 -7.36
N THR A 36 4.66 -1.86 -6.46
CA THR A 36 5.26 -2.93 -5.64
C THR A 36 4.26 -3.45 -4.60
N ASP A 37 4.49 -4.66 -4.10
CA ASP A 37 3.64 -5.25 -3.06
C ASP A 37 3.53 -4.34 -1.80
N PRO A 38 4.62 -3.73 -1.27
CA PRO A 38 4.51 -2.79 -0.16
C PRO A 38 3.67 -1.55 -0.44
N GLU A 39 3.75 -0.99 -1.66
CA GLU A 39 2.92 0.16 -2.05
C GLU A 39 1.44 -0.21 -2.04
N VAL A 40 1.08 -1.36 -2.62
CA VAL A 40 -0.32 -1.83 -2.65
C VAL A 40 -0.85 -2.10 -1.25
N ILE A 41 -0.08 -2.79 -0.40
CA ILE A 41 -0.47 -3.07 0.99
C ILE A 41 -0.66 -1.75 1.77
N THR A 42 0.23 -0.77 1.57
CA THR A 42 0.11 0.56 2.18
C THR A 42 -1.17 1.26 1.74
N MET A 43 -1.47 1.23 0.44
CA MET A 43 -2.68 1.82 -0.10
C MET A 43 -3.94 1.20 0.51
N GLU A 44 -3.99 -0.13 0.64
CA GLU A 44 -5.11 -0.83 1.27
C GLU A 44 -5.27 -0.43 2.74
N ILE A 45 -4.20 -0.47 3.54
CA ILE A 45 -4.26 -0.14 4.97
C ILE A 45 -4.69 1.31 5.20
N VAL A 46 -4.07 2.26 4.50
CA VAL A 46 -4.37 3.68 4.67
C VAL A 46 -5.73 4.03 4.07
N GLY A 47 -6.08 3.42 2.93
CA GLY A 47 -7.39 3.58 2.29
C GLY A 47 -8.52 3.16 3.21
N GLU A 48 -8.42 1.96 3.78
CA GLU A 48 -9.38 1.42 4.76
C GLU A 48 -9.47 2.31 6.00
N TRP A 49 -8.32 2.72 6.56
CA TRP A 49 -8.26 3.58 7.75
C TRP A 49 -8.88 4.96 7.54
N THR A 50 -8.82 5.47 6.30
CA THR A 50 -9.41 6.77 5.91
C THR A 50 -10.88 6.67 5.52
N GLY A 51 -11.49 5.49 5.60
CA GLY A 51 -12.91 5.25 5.33
C GLY A 51 -13.23 4.84 3.88
N HIS A 52 -12.22 4.47 3.09
CA HIS A 52 -12.40 3.98 1.73
C HIS A 52 -12.36 2.45 1.70
N HIS A 53 -13.52 1.82 1.88
CA HIS A 53 -13.63 0.35 2.07
C HIS A 53 -13.71 -0.49 0.79
N ILE A 54 -13.61 0.15 -0.38
CA ILE A 54 -13.70 -0.53 -1.68
C ILE A 54 -12.49 -0.14 -2.52
N ASP A 55 -11.99 -1.09 -3.31
CA ASP A 55 -10.78 -0.92 -4.14
C ASP A 55 -10.83 0.35 -4.99
N LYS A 56 -11.99 0.66 -5.57
CA LYS A 56 -12.20 1.87 -6.38
C LYS A 56 -12.07 3.15 -5.55
N GLY A 57 -12.56 3.14 -4.32
CA GLY A 57 -12.49 4.27 -3.39
C GLY A 57 -11.06 4.51 -2.92
N VAL A 58 -10.34 3.43 -2.59
CA VAL A 58 -8.91 3.50 -2.25
C VAL A 58 -8.12 4.08 -3.44
N TRP A 59 -8.37 3.58 -4.65
CA TRP A 59 -7.71 4.08 -5.85
C TRP A 59 -8.03 5.55 -6.15
N GLU A 60 -9.28 5.98 -5.98
CA GLU A 60 -9.69 7.37 -6.16
C GLU A 60 -9.04 8.30 -5.13
N TYR A 61 -8.91 7.85 -3.89
CA TYR A 61 -8.24 8.58 -2.82
C TYR A 61 -6.75 8.82 -3.13
N PHE A 62 -6.03 7.77 -3.53
CA PHE A 62 -4.60 7.87 -3.84
C PHE A 62 -4.28 8.58 -5.16
N LYS A 63 -5.27 8.81 -6.02
CA LYS A 63 -5.09 9.54 -7.27
C LYS A 63 -4.72 11.02 -7.09
N GLY A 64 -4.92 11.57 -5.90
CA GLY A 64 -4.58 12.94 -5.53
C GLY A 64 -3.15 13.13 -5.03
N TYR A 65 -2.38 12.04 -4.88
CA TYR A 65 -1.00 12.01 -4.42
C TYR A 65 -0.08 11.50 -5.53
#